data_AF-A0A956CIL7-F1
#
_entry.id   AF-A0A956CIL7-F1
#
_cell.length_a   1.000
_cell.length_b   1.000
_cell.length_c   1.000
_cell.angle_alpha   90.00
_cell.angle_beta   90.00
_cell.angle_gamma   90.00
#
_symmetry.space_group_name_H-M   'P 1'
#
loop_
_entity.id
_entity.type
_entity.pdbx_description
1 polymer ?
#
loop_
_entity_poly.entity_id
_entity_poly.type
_entity_poly.pdbx_seq_one_letter_code
_entity_poly.pdbx_strand_id
1 'polypeptide(L)'
;MPRCYLLALCSGSSLDQQSNNVTLFNLVEQLNVPPNAPPPPGGVLPLEIHAYFSLTAEELNQPFEVRFAVVSESGLELYTDPFRHRSVTPRYRTRTLGLPFPAVFGMYEVRIDMRPEGTGEWQRASIAWPLTVIEASQKPQLTH
;
A
#
# COMPACT_ATOMS: atom_id res chain seq x y z
N MET A 1 13.60 -6.56 13.20
CA MET A 1 12.51 -5.81 12.55
C MET A 1 11.51 -6.81 11.99
N PRO A 2 10.19 -6.58 12.15
CA PRO A 2 9.19 -7.42 11.51
C PRO A 2 9.48 -7.62 10.02
N ARG A 3 9.42 -8.86 9.54
CA ARG A 3 9.58 -9.16 8.11
C ARG A 3 8.23 -9.09 7.42
N CYS A 4 8.06 -8.18 6.47
CA CYS A 4 6.93 -8.22 5.56
C CYS A 4 7.10 -9.39 4.57
N TYR A 5 6.08 -10.25 4.46
CA TYR A 5 6.10 -11.41 3.56
C TYR A 5 4.98 -11.38 2.52
N LEU A 6 3.99 -10.49 2.65
CA LEU A 6 2.98 -10.24 1.64
C LEU A 6 2.60 -8.76 1.67
N LEU A 7 2.57 -8.16 0.49
CA LEU A 7 2.04 -6.82 0.24
C LEU A 7 1.07 -6.94 -0.93
N ALA A 8 -0.08 -6.30 -0.82
CA ALA A 8 -1.07 -6.27 -1.88
C ALA A 8 -1.82 -4.94 -1.88
N LEU A 9 -2.23 -4.52 -3.08
CA LEU A 9 -3.09 -3.37 -3.30
C LEU A 9 -4.40 -3.86 -3.90
N CYS A 10 -5.53 -3.45 -3.34
CA CYS A 10 -6.85 -3.86 -3.82
C CYS A 10 -7.89 -2.76 -3.68
N SER A 11 -8.99 -2.86 -4.43
CA SER A 11 -10.09 -1.88 -4.33
C SER A 11 -10.99 -2.11 -3.11
N GLY A 12 -10.88 -3.27 -2.46
CA GLY A 12 -11.62 -3.60 -1.25
C GLY A 12 -11.27 -4.98 -0.72
N SER A 13 -11.72 -5.29 0.50
CA SER A 13 -11.52 -6.61 1.10
C SER A 13 -12.65 -6.97 2.07
N SER A 14 -12.77 -8.26 2.37
CA SER A 14 -13.63 -8.78 3.43
C SER A 14 -12.86 -9.72 4.34
N LEU A 15 -13.19 -9.69 5.63
CA LEU A 15 -12.70 -10.64 6.63
C LEU A 15 -13.84 -11.55 7.06
N ASP A 16 -13.67 -12.86 6.88
CA ASP A 16 -14.56 -13.83 7.50
C ASP A 16 -14.22 -13.98 8.98
N GLN A 17 -15.21 -13.72 9.85
CA GLN A 17 -15.04 -13.76 11.30
C GLN A 17 -14.92 -15.19 11.84
N GLN A 18 -15.40 -16.21 11.11
CA GLN A 18 -15.36 -17.59 11.57
C GLN A 18 -14.02 -18.26 11.25
N SER A 19 -13.54 -18.13 10.00
CA SER A 19 -12.28 -18.75 9.57
C SER A 19 -11.06 -17.85 9.68
N ASN A 20 -11.23 -16.54 9.93
CA ASN A 20 -10.18 -15.51 9.84
C ASN A 20 -9.53 -15.40 8.43
N ASN A 21 -10.19 -15.94 7.41
CA ASN A 21 -9.79 -15.79 6.02
C ASN A 21 -10.08 -14.37 5.53
N VAL A 22 -9.17 -13.84 4.70
CA VAL A 22 -9.35 -12.55 4.03
C VAL A 22 -9.48 -12.77 2.54
N THR A 23 -10.52 -12.17 1.97
CA THR A 23 -10.70 -12.08 0.53
C THR A 23 -10.33 -10.67 0.09
N LEU A 24 -9.43 -10.57 -0.88
CA LEU A 24 -9.07 -9.31 -1.53
C LEU A 24 -9.86 -9.19 -2.84
N PHE A 25 -10.56 -8.08 -3.02
CA PHE A 25 -11.36 -7.81 -4.20
C PHE A 25 -10.62 -6.87 -5.14
N ASN A 26 -10.53 -7.25 -6.42
CA ASN A 26 -9.86 -6.49 -7.48
C ASN A 26 -8.45 -6.05 -7.07
N LEU A 27 -7.50 -6.98 -7.14
CA LEU A 27 -6.08 -6.64 -7.02
C LEU A 27 -5.74 -5.57 -8.07
N VAL A 28 -5.10 -4.50 -7.64
CA VAL A 28 -4.86 -3.32 -8.46
C VAL A 28 -3.38 -3.23 -8.80
N GLU A 29 -3.06 -3.52 -10.06
CA GLU A 29 -1.73 -3.29 -10.64
C GLU A 29 -1.73 -2.15 -11.67
N GLN A 30 -2.93 -1.68 -12.06
CA GLN A 30 -3.09 -0.55 -12.97
C GLN A 30 -4.24 0.36 -12.54
N LEU A 31 -4.00 1.66 -12.60
CA LEU A 31 -4.98 2.72 -12.41
C LEU A 31 -5.16 3.52 -13.69
N ASN A 32 -6.42 3.64 -14.10
CA ASN A 32 -6.82 4.44 -15.26
C ASN A 32 -7.41 5.74 -14.74
N VAL A 33 -6.71 6.85 -14.94
CA VAL A 33 -7.13 8.19 -14.53
C VAL A 33 -7.83 8.85 -15.71
N PRO A 34 -9.12 9.27 -15.60
CA PRO A 34 -9.79 9.95 -16.70
C PRO A 34 -9.05 11.24 -17.10
N PRO A 35 -9.04 11.61 -18.39
CA PRO A 35 -8.42 12.85 -18.84
C PRO A 35 -9.03 14.06 -18.14
N ASN A 36 -8.19 15.01 -17.72
CA ASN A 36 -8.60 16.21 -16.98
C ASN A 36 -9.31 15.94 -15.64
N ALA A 37 -9.24 14.71 -15.10
CA ALA A 37 -9.77 14.43 -13.77
C ALA A 37 -9.01 15.27 -12.72
N PRO A 38 -9.72 15.92 -11.79
CA PRO A 38 -9.05 16.57 -10.67
C PRO A 38 -8.34 15.51 -9.82
N PRO A 39 -7.23 15.87 -9.12
CA PRO A 39 -6.60 14.98 -8.17
C PRO A 39 -7.61 14.47 -7.12
N PRO A 40 -7.45 13.23 -6.61
CA PRO A 40 -8.32 12.72 -5.56
C PRO A 40 -8.36 13.65 -4.33
N PRO A 41 -9.48 13.71 -3.60
CA PRO A 41 -9.55 14.47 -2.34
C PRO A 41 -8.41 14.08 -1.39
N GLY A 42 -7.70 15.07 -0.86
CA GLY A 42 -6.55 14.84 0.02
C GLY A 42 -5.30 14.24 -0.67
N GLY A 43 -5.28 14.14 -2.00
CA GLY A 43 -4.14 13.63 -2.76
C GLY A 43 -3.88 12.13 -2.58
N VAL A 44 -4.90 11.37 -2.16
CA VAL A 44 -4.79 9.93 -1.89
C VAL A 44 -5.78 9.12 -2.73
N LEU A 45 -5.28 8.07 -3.36
CA LEU A 45 -6.05 7.07 -4.06
C LEU A 45 -6.85 6.21 -3.06
N PRO A 46 -8.16 5.97 -3.29
CA PRO A 46 -9.02 5.22 -2.38
C PRO A 46 -8.82 3.70 -2.53
N LEU A 47 -7.58 3.24 -2.34
CA LEU A 47 -7.20 1.84 -2.40
C LEU A 47 -6.84 1.31 -1.02
N GLU A 48 -7.09 0.03 -0.82
CA GLU A 48 -6.66 -0.68 0.38
C GLU A 48 -5.29 -1.30 0.15
N ILE A 49 -4.37 -1.00 1.06
CA ILE A 49 -3.05 -1.60 1.15
C ILE A 49 -3.11 -2.67 2.25
N HIS A 50 -2.83 -3.91 1.88
CA HIS A 50 -2.72 -5.03 2.80
C HIS A 50 -1.26 -5.43 2.94
N ALA A 51 -0.75 -5.40 4.17
CA ALA A 51 0.60 -5.85 4.48
C ALA A 51 0.59 -6.89 5.60
N TYR A 52 1.39 -7.94 5.41
CA TYR A 52 1.47 -9.07 6.33
C TYR A 52 2.89 -9.25 6.81
N PHE A 53 3.04 -9.40 8.12
CA PHE A 53 4.31 -9.40 8.82
C PHE A 53 4.48 -10.68 9.65
N SER A 54 5.69 -11.20 9.66
CA SER A 54 6.15 -12.21 10.61
C SER A 54 7.09 -11.56 11.61
N LEU A 55 6.86 -11.84 12.90
CA LEU A 55 7.67 -11.33 14.00
C LEU A 55 8.40 -12.49 14.69
N THR A 56 9.64 -12.27 15.09
CA THR A 56 10.38 -13.19 15.97
C THR A 56 9.93 -13.03 17.43
N ALA A 57 10.37 -13.92 18.32
CA ALA A 57 10.02 -13.85 19.74
C ALA A 57 10.51 -12.54 20.40
N GLU A 58 11.68 -12.05 19.99
CA GLU A 58 12.28 -10.80 20.48
C GLU A 58 11.55 -9.55 20.00
N GLU A 59 10.82 -9.66 18.88
CA GLU A 59 10.08 -8.56 18.25
C GLU A 59 8.64 -8.44 18.78
N LEU A 60 8.11 -9.49 19.41
CA LEU A 60 6.78 -9.45 20.01
C LEU A 60 6.70 -8.36 21.09
N ASN A 61 5.57 -7.68 21.13
CA ASN A 61 5.29 -6.54 22.01
C ASN A 61 6.20 -5.31 21.82
N GLN A 62 7.17 -5.34 20.91
CA GLN A 62 7.97 -4.16 20.58
C GLN A 62 7.18 -3.25 19.64
N PRO A 63 7.13 -1.93 19.91
CA PRO A 63 6.48 -1.00 19.01
C PRO A 63 7.34 -0.75 17.77
N PHE A 64 6.69 -0.66 16.62
CA PHE A 64 7.31 -0.35 15.34
C PHE A 64 6.42 0.58 14.53
N GLU A 65 7.03 1.32 13.62
CA GLU A 65 6.35 2.20 12.68
C GLU A 65 6.47 1.64 11.27
N VAL A 66 5.40 1.83 10.51
CA VAL A 66 5.30 1.44 9.10
C VAL A 66 4.86 2.66 8.30
N ARG A 67 5.46 2.88 7.14
CA ARG A 67 4.92 3.79 6.12
C ARG A 67 4.98 3.11 4.76
N PHE A 68 4.10 3.51 3.87
CA PHE A 68 4.09 3.06 2.49
C PHE A 68 4.77 4.10 1.62
N ALA A 69 5.53 3.62 0.63
CA ALA A 69 6.20 4.44 -0.35
C ALA A 69 5.69 4.09 -1.75
N VAL A 70 5.34 5.09 -2.55
CA VAL A 70 5.10 4.96 -3.99
C VAL A 70 6.37 5.43 -4.68
N VAL A 71 7.11 4.49 -5.26
CA VAL A 71 8.45 4.71 -5.82
C VAL A 71 8.37 4.62 -7.33
N SER A 72 8.82 5.67 -8.02
CA SER A 72 8.97 5.67 -9.49
C SER A 72 10.34 5.17 -9.92
N GLU A 73 10.46 4.76 -11.18
CA GLU A 73 11.76 4.42 -11.79
C GLU A 73 12.74 5.60 -11.84
N SER A 74 12.25 6.85 -11.84
CA SER A 74 13.10 8.04 -11.81
C SER A 74 13.66 8.36 -10.42
N GLY A 75 13.27 7.60 -9.39
CA GLY A 75 13.68 7.82 -8.00
C GLY A 75 12.80 8.81 -7.23
N LEU A 76 11.73 9.34 -7.82
CA LEU A 76 10.72 10.07 -7.07
C LEU A 76 9.97 9.11 -6.14
N GLU A 77 9.89 9.47 -4.85
CA GLU A 77 9.18 8.72 -3.83
C GLU A 77 8.13 9.58 -3.13
N LEU A 78 6.94 9.03 -2.95
CA LEU A 78 5.87 9.62 -2.16
C LEU A 78 5.56 8.72 -0.98
N TYR A 79 5.37 9.31 0.20
CA TYR A 79 5.18 8.55 1.44
C TYR A 79 3.81 8.81 2.05
N THR A 80 3.27 7.79 2.71
CA THR A 80 2.21 8.00 3.71
C THR A 80 2.82 8.53 5.01
N ASP A 81 1.96 9.03 5.88
CA ASP A 81 2.34 9.22 7.29
C ASP A 81 2.73 7.88 7.94
N PRO A 82 3.62 7.90 8.95
CA PRO A 82 3.94 6.73 9.76
C PRO A 82 2.73 6.21 10.56
N PHE A 83 2.48 4.91 10.47
CA PHE A 83 1.51 4.18 11.29
C PHE A 83 2.23 3.42 12.40
N ARG A 84 1.81 3.62 13.64
CA ARG A 84 2.36 2.93 14.82
C ARG A 84 1.65 1.61 15.04
N HIS A 85 2.43 0.56 15.25
CA HIS A 85 1.95 -0.80 15.43
C HIS A 85 2.67 -1.48 16.58
N ARG A 86 1.98 -2.46 17.18
CA ARG A 86 2.52 -3.39 18.17
C ARG A 86 1.72 -4.69 18.05
N SER A 87 2.40 -5.83 17.97
CA SER A 87 1.75 -7.15 17.88
C SER A 87 2.13 -8.03 19.06
N VAL A 88 1.14 -8.70 19.64
CA VAL A 88 1.31 -9.75 20.64
C VAL A 88 1.43 -11.15 20.00
N THR A 89 1.23 -11.25 18.69
CA THR A 89 1.24 -12.52 17.95
C THR A 89 2.33 -12.54 16.87
N PRO A 90 2.85 -13.73 16.50
CA PRO A 90 3.91 -13.85 15.48
C PRO A 90 3.48 -13.45 14.06
N ARG A 91 2.17 -13.38 13.80
CA ARG A 91 1.62 -13.02 12.49
C ARG A 91 0.72 -11.82 12.63
N TYR A 92 1.11 -10.73 11.99
CA TYR A 92 0.39 -9.46 12.06
C TYR A 92 -0.04 -9.04 10.66
N ARG A 93 -1.26 -8.53 10.54
CA ARG A 93 -1.85 -8.04 9.30
C ARG A 93 -2.32 -6.61 9.50
N THR A 94 -2.04 -5.75 8.54
CA THR A 94 -2.61 -4.40 8.46
C THR A 94 -3.47 -4.25 7.22
N ARG A 95 -4.49 -3.39 7.34
CA ARG A 95 -5.26 -2.84 6.23
C ARG A 95 -5.23 -1.33 6.37
N THR A 96 -4.58 -0.65 5.43
CA THR A 96 -4.49 0.81 5.38
C THR A 96 -5.24 1.32 4.17
N LEU A 97 -6.03 2.37 4.34
CA LEU A 97 -6.71 3.03 3.23
C LEU A 97 -5.93 4.28 2.82
N GLY A 98 -5.78 4.47 1.52
CA GLY A 98 -5.13 5.66 0.98
C GLY A 98 -3.71 5.37 0.53
N LEU A 99 -3.46 5.56 -0.77
CA LEU A 99 -2.13 5.54 -1.36
C LEU A 99 -1.83 6.92 -1.95
N PRO A 100 -0.65 7.53 -1.72
CA PRO A 100 -0.31 8.82 -2.32
C PRO A 100 -0.51 8.81 -3.84
N PHE A 101 -1.20 9.83 -4.37
CA PHE A 101 -1.44 9.95 -5.80
C PHE A 101 -0.21 10.58 -6.49
N PRO A 102 0.45 9.89 -7.44
CA PRO A 102 1.59 10.44 -8.13
C PRO A 102 1.21 11.59 -9.07
N ALA A 103 2.09 12.59 -9.16
CA ALA A 103 1.88 13.76 -10.02
C ALA A 103 2.09 13.46 -11.51
N VAL A 104 2.68 12.32 -11.85
CA VAL A 104 3.02 11.92 -13.22
C VAL A 104 2.47 10.52 -13.48
N PHE A 105 2.13 10.24 -14.73
CA PHE A 105 1.75 8.90 -15.16
C PHE A 105 2.98 8.04 -15.46
N GLY A 106 2.92 6.75 -15.17
CA GLY A 106 4.05 5.85 -15.37
C GLY A 106 3.99 4.59 -14.51
N MET A 107 5.13 3.90 -14.47
CA MET A 107 5.32 2.72 -13.65
C MET A 107 5.86 3.09 -12.28
N TYR A 108 5.26 2.50 -11.26
CA TYR A 108 5.57 2.67 -9.86
C TYR A 108 5.61 1.33 -9.16
N GLU A 109 6.26 1.33 -8.00
CA GLU A 109 6.20 0.25 -7.03
C GLU A 109 5.68 0.80 -5.71
N VAL A 110 4.70 0.10 -5.13
CA VAL A 110 4.34 0.30 -3.73
C VAL A 110 5.30 -0.52 -2.89
N ARG A 111 5.99 0.15 -1.98
CA ARG A 111 6.96 -0.44 -1.05
C ARG A 111 6.58 -0.12 0.39
N ILE A 112 7.20 -0.84 1.31
CA ILE A 112 7.00 -0.67 2.74
C ILE A 112 8.33 -0.30 3.39
N ASP A 113 8.32 0.78 4.16
CA ASP A 113 9.41 1.15 5.04
C ASP A 113 8.99 0.89 6.48
N MET A 114 9.90 0.32 7.27
CA MET A 114 9.68 -0.05 8.67
C MET A 114 10.80 0.46 9.55
N ARG A 115 10.48 0.81 10.79
CA ARG A 115 11.48 1.15 11.81
C ARG A 115 10.99 0.79 13.21
N PRO A 116 11.87 0.51 14.19
CA PRO A 116 11.47 0.53 15.59
C PRO A 116 10.98 1.94 15.96
N GLU A 117 9.97 2.04 16.81
CA GLU A 117 9.41 3.33 17.20
C GLU A 117 10.48 4.25 17.80
N GLY A 118 10.48 5.53 17.40
CA GLY A 118 11.42 6.53 17.91
C GLY A 118 12.84 6.44 17.35
N THR A 119 13.12 5.49 16.45
CA THR A 119 14.41 5.45 15.72
C THR A 119 14.38 6.37 14.49
N GLY A 120 15.54 6.86 14.06
CA GLY A 120 15.65 7.76 12.90
C GLY A 120 15.68 7.06 11.55
N GLU A 121 16.10 5.79 11.51
CA GLU A 121 16.44 5.09 10.27
C GLU A 121 15.32 4.17 9.80
N TRP A 122 14.86 4.40 8.57
CA TRP A 122 13.88 3.54 7.90
C TRP A 122 14.56 2.38 7.18
N GLN A 123 14.04 1.17 7.37
CA GLN A 123 14.45 -0.02 6.64
C GLN A 123 13.36 -0.41 5.63
N ARG A 124 13.76 -0.52 4.37
CA ARG A 124 12.86 -0.90 3.29
C ARG A 124 12.69 -2.42 3.21
N ALA A 125 11.45 -2.88 3.15
CA ALA A 125 11.16 -4.28 2.83
C ALA A 125 11.59 -4.59 1.39
N SER A 126 12.01 -5.83 1.15
CA SER A 126 12.36 -6.30 -0.21
C SER A 126 11.14 -6.55 -1.10
N ILE A 127 9.95 -6.71 -0.52
CA ILE A 127 8.71 -6.90 -1.27
C ILE A 127 8.22 -5.57 -1.84
N ALA A 128 7.74 -5.62 -3.07
CA ALA A 128 7.13 -4.52 -3.77
C ALA A 128 5.86 -5.00 -4.48
N TRP A 129 4.90 -4.11 -4.65
CA TRP A 129 3.70 -4.35 -5.44
C TRP A 129 3.72 -3.43 -6.66
N PRO A 130 3.59 -3.96 -7.89
CA PRO A 130 3.65 -3.14 -9.09
C PRO A 130 2.39 -2.28 -9.22
N LEU A 131 2.57 -1.04 -9.69
CA LEU A 131 1.47 -0.13 -9.95
C LEU A 131 1.77 0.71 -11.20
N THR A 132 0.94 0.58 -12.22
CA THR A 132 0.98 1.45 -13.40
C THR A 132 -0.14 2.48 -13.29
N VAL A 133 0.19 3.76 -13.40
CA VAL A 133 -0.81 4.85 -13.45
C VAL A 133 -0.81 5.42 -14.86
N ILE A 134 -1.93 5.31 -15.57
CA ILE A 134 -2.06 5.81 -16.94
C ILE A 134 -3.27 6.75 -17.07
N GLU A 135 -3.19 7.66 -18.02
CA GLU A 135 -4.37 8.39 -18.48
C GLU A 135 -5.26 7.46 -19.31
N ALA A 136 -6.54 7.40 -18.97
CA ALA A 136 -7.52 6.59 -19.69
C ALA A 136 -7.75 7.20 -21.07
N SER A 137 -7.63 6.40 -22.12
CA SER A 137 -8.05 6.82 -23.47
C SER A 137 -9.56 7.03 -23.50
N GLN A 138 -10.02 8.14 -24.08
CA GLN A 138 -11.45 8.37 -24.29
C GLN A 138 -12.02 7.21 -25.12
N LYS A 139 -12.90 6.40 -24.52
CA LYS A 139 -13.70 5.47 -25.32
C LYS A 139 -14.61 6.31 -26.24
N PRO A 140 -14.71 5.99 -27.55
CA PRO A 140 -15.69 6.63 -28.40
C PRO A 140 -17.08 6.37 -27.80
N GLN A 141 -17.86 7.44 -27.61
CA GLN A 141 -19.25 7.31 -27.20
C GLN A 141 -20.00 6.59 -28.33
N LEU A 142 -20.45 5.37 -28.07
CA LEU A 142 -21.42 4.70 -28.93
C LEU A 142 -22.77 5.40 -28.70
N THR A 143 -23.16 6.28 -29.63
CA THR A 143 -24.53 6.79 -29.74
C THR A 143 -25.41 5.68 -30.29
N HIS A 144 -26.43 5.27 -29.51
CA HIS A 144 -27.53 4.41 -29.94
C HIS A 144 -28.69 5.25 -30.47
#